data_AF-A0AA45MTM0-F1
#
_entry.id   AF-A0AA45MTM0-F1
#
_cell.length_a   1.000
_cell.length_b   1.000
_cell.length_c   1.000
_cell.angle_alpha   90.00
_cell.angle_beta   90.00
_cell.angle_gamma   90.00
#
_symmetry.space_group_name_H-M   'P 1'
#
loop_
_entity.id
_entity.type
_entity.pdbx_description
1 polymer ?
#
loop_
_entity_poly.entity_id
_entity_poly.type
_entity_poly.pdbx_seq_one_letter_code
_entity_poly.pdbx_strand_id
1 'polypeptide(L)'
;MGIFSRRRKPAIDIDGLGVTLVALRLDAGDSAPVGSTVVVFNAGGHARRAPAGKVACEQGETVLCFHPGPYTVHLAPFASAPEWGLRLRFVVDAANPRVTQQRFDLYLYSEMAGRLELETLRAAAQAALQTELAQGALDLPPCTTMDEWHAFRAGLNQLMYTRFGLTVDDCVPVDLGDQVDYAEVLKARAAVEAAVAPPPVENSGASSAQTPRTAAPVAQASQQDVASTLSAHVQRNATAATPTARQDAFALRRLFIELPSLASELRVLVLPDGLQNFQQHQALLLRLGMAALNVNTMPALAWAAPDQPLAPEEQARRTVQTLLAVQALDEAWALLARFQRADHAQWPALLEDADRICANLETGLAFRRAPHAPRAEPSL
;
A
#
# COMPACT_ATOMS: atom_id res chain seq x y z
N MET A 1 46.47 13.45 -49.36
CA MET A 1 45.63 12.28 -49.02
C MET A 1 45.27 12.40 -47.56
N GLY A 2 44.06 12.88 -47.26
CA GLY A 2 43.65 13.32 -45.92
C GLY A 2 43.45 12.16 -44.94
N ILE A 3 44.08 12.28 -43.78
CA ILE A 3 43.93 11.39 -42.63
C ILE A 3 42.58 11.71 -41.98
N PHE A 4 41.55 10.91 -42.26
CA PHE A 4 40.26 11.04 -41.58
C PHE A 4 40.39 10.58 -40.13
N SER A 5 40.66 11.55 -39.25
CA SER A 5 40.46 11.41 -37.80
C SER A 5 38.99 11.06 -37.55
N ARG A 6 38.67 9.76 -37.37
CA ARG A 6 37.39 9.30 -36.84
C ARG A 6 37.21 9.95 -35.46
N ARG A 7 36.41 11.02 -35.39
CA ARG A 7 35.91 11.54 -34.11
C ARG A 7 35.20 10.39 -33.42
N ARG A 8 35.82 9.88 -32.36
CA ARG A 8 35.27 8.82 -31.52
C ARG A 8 34.04 9.42 -30.84
N LYS A 9 32.85 8.87 -31.11
CA LYS A 9 31.62 9.22 -30.38
C LYS A 9 31.91 9.10 -28.88
N PRO A 10 31.50 10.06 -28.04
CA PRO A 10 31.61 9.91 -26.59
C PRO A 10 30.92 8.60 -26.19
N ALA A 11 31.59 7.81 -25.34
CA ALA A 11 31.04 6.56 -24.85
C ALA A 11 29.72 6.83 -24.12
N ILE A 12 28.72 5.97 -24.34
CA ILE A 12 27.49 6.01 -23.55
C ILE A 12 27.85 5.84 -22.08
N ASP A 13 27.24 6.68 -21.24
CA ASP A 13 27.27 6.54 -19.80
C ASP A 13 26.46 5.29 -19.40
N ILE A 14 27.18 4.25 -19.00
CA ILE A 14 26.64 2.96 -18.55
C ILE A 14 26.72 2.82 -17.03
N ASP A 15 27.13 3.88 -16.31
CA ASP A 15 27.34 3.81 -14.88
C ASP A 15 26.03 3.47 -14.17
N GLY A 16 26.11 2.49 -13.25
CA GLY A 16 24.98 2.03 -12.47
C GLY A 16 24.04 1.05 -13.17
N LEU A 17 24.29 0.62 -14.42
CA LEU A 17 23.48 -0.43 -15.05
C LEU A 17 23.52 -1.73 -14.24
N GLY A 18 22.35 -2.24 -13.85
CA GLY A 18 22.21 -3.40 -12.98
C GLY A 18 22.22 -3.08 -11.48
N VAL A 19 22.40 -1.81 -11.11
CA VAL A 19 22.37 -1.34 -9.71
C VAL A 19 21.33 -0.24 -9.53
N THR A 20 21.53 0.92 -10.14
CA THR A 20 20.63 2.09 -10.08
C THR A 20 19.91 2.35 -11.40
N LEU A 21 20.40 1.77 -12.49
CA LEU A 21 19.84 1.88 -13.84
C LEU A 21 19.40 0.49 -14.32
N VAL A 22 18.18 0.38 -14.84
CA VAL A 22 17.62 -0.89 -15.30
C VAL A 22 17.80 -1.05 -16.81
N ALA A 23 17.49 -0.01 -17.57
CA ALA A 23 17.58 -0.01 -19.02
C ALA A 23 18.07 1.32 -19.59
N LEU A 24 18.67 1.26 -20.77
CA LEU A 24 19.21 2.41 -21.47
C LEU A 24 19.08 2.25 -22.99
N ARG A 25 18.92 3.36 -23.68
CA ARG A 25 18.92 3.41 -25.14
C ARG A 25 20.35 3.40 -25.67
N LEU A 26 20.58 2.59 -26.68
CA LEU A 26 21.83 2.50 -27.42
C LEU A 26 21.61 3.04 -28.83
N ASP A 27 22.60 3.74 -29.39
CA ASP A 27 22.61 4.08 -30.81
C ASP A 27 23.57 3.17 -31.59
N ALA A 28 23.50 3.29 -32.92
CA ALA A 28 24.39 2.57 -33.81
C ALA A 28 25.87 2.83 -33.48
N GLY A 29 26.63 1.74 -33.34
CA GLY A 29 28.06 1.78 -33.03
C GLY A 29 28.38 1.75 -31.53
N ASP A 30 27.40 1.90 -30.65
CA ASP A 30 27.59 1.67 -29.22
C ASP A 30 27.74 0.17 -28.93
N SER A 31 28.29 -0.15 -27.75
CA SER A 31 28.48 -1.55 -27.32
C SER A 31 27.68 -1.79 -26.06
N ALA A 32 26.78 -2.77 -26.11
CA ALA A 32 26.00 -3.16 -24.95
C ALA A 32 26.91 -3.80 -23.88
N PRO A 33 26.79 -3.43 -22.59
CA PRO A 33 27.58 -4.01 -21.52
C PRO A 33 27.41 -5.53 -21.41
N VAL A 34 28.46 -6.22 -20.98
CA VAL A 34 28.39 -7.67 -20.70
C VAL A 34 27.35 -7.93 -19.60
N GLY A 35 26.56 -8.99 -19.76
CA GLY A 35 25.47 -9.32 -18.82
C GLY A 35 24.17 -8.57 -19.07
N SER A 36 24.14 -7.62 -20.03
CA SER A 36 22.90 -7.01 -20.49
C SER A 36 22.22 -7.81 -21.60
N THR A 37 20.92 -7.62 -21.77
CA THR A 37 20.14 -8.09 -22.91
C THR A 37 19.82 -6.92 -23.81
N VAL A 38 20.03 -7.08 -25.13
CA VAL A 38 19.71 -6.06 -26.13
C VAL A 38 18.33 -6.35 -26.70
N VAL A 39 17.50 -5.32 -26.83
CA VAL A 39 16.18 -5.38 -27.45
C VAL A 39 16.16 -4.40 -28.61
N VAL A 40 15.86 -4.89 -29.81
CA VAL A 40 15.73 -4.09 -31.01
C VAL A 40 14.25 -4.01 -31.38
N PHE A 41 13.73 -2.80 -31.48
CA PHE A 41 12.38 -2.51 -31.95
C PHE A 41 12.46 -2.07 -33.40
N ASN A 42 11.70 -2.74 -34.26
CA ASN A 42 11.53 -2.27 -35.63
C ASN A 42 10.58 -1.07 -35.70
N ALA A 43 10.46 -0.46 -36.88
CA ALA A 43 9.55 0.67 -37.11
C ALA A 43 8.06 0.35 -36.83
N GLY A 44 7.69 -0.93 -36.82
CA GLY A 44 6.35 -1.42 -36.47
C GLY A 44 6.19 -1.81 -35.00
N GLY A 45 7.13 -1.47 -34.12
CA GLY A 45 7.05 -1.75 -32.67
C GLY A 45 7.28 -3.21 -32.27
N HIS A 46 7.70 -4.10 -33.19
CA HIS A 46 8.00 -5.48 -32.85
C HIS A 46 9.40 -5.58 -32.26
N ALA A 47 9.49 -6.26 -31.11
CA ALA A 47 10.73 -6.47 -30.39
C ALA A 47 11.43 -7.76 -30.83
N ARG A 48 12.77 -7.71 -30.95
CA ARG A 48 13.63 -8.90 -30.99
C ARG A 48 14.73 -8.76 -29.96
N ARG A 49 14.99 -9.83 -29.19
CA ARG A 49 16.07 -9.87 -28.20
C ARG A 49 17.35 -10.44 -28.81
N ALA A 50 18.48 -9.85 -28.49
CA ALA A 50 19.81 -10.26 -28.91
C ALA A 50 20.78 -10.24 -27.71
N PRO A 51 21.84 -11.07 -27.73
CA PRO A 51 22.87 -11.02 -26.71
C PRO A 51 23.62 -9.68 -26.74
N ALA A 52 24.26 -9.32 -25.61
CA ALA A 52 25.14 -8.16 -25.54
C ALA A 52 26.23 -8.20 -26.62
N GLY A 53 26.51 -7.05 -27.21
CA GLY A 53 27.48 -6.91 -28.27
C GLY A 53 27.44 -5.53 -28.92
N LYS A 54 28.08 -5.42 -30.07
CA LYS A 54 28.09 -4.17 -30.84
C LYS A 54 26.72 -3.94 -31.48
N VAL A 55 26.16 -2.77 -31.25
CA VAL A 55 24.85 -2.40 -31.76
C VAL A 55 24.94 -2.03 -33.23
N ALA A 56 24.15 -2.73 -34.04
CA ALA A 56 23.82 -2.38 -35.41
C ALA A 56 22.33 -2.00 -35.45
N CYS A 57 22.02 -0.75 -35.79
CA CYS A 57 20.66 -0.29 -36.01
C CYS A 57 20.44 -0.08 -37.51
N GLU A 58 19.35 -0.61 -38.04
CA GLU A 58 18.82 -0.25 -39.35
C GLU A 58 18.00 1.06 -39.26
N GLN A 59 17.66 1.63 -40.42
CA GLN A 59 16.95 2.90 -40.46
C GLN A 59 15.54 2.74 -39.86
N GLY A 60 15.26 3.49 -38.79
CA GLY A 60 13.98 3.43 -38.08
C GLY A 60 13.93 2.39 -36.96
N GLU A 61 15.01 1.66 -36.69
CA GLU A 61 15.10 0.79 -35.51
C GLU A 61 15.47 1.59 -34.25
N THR A 62 14.90 1.19 -33.11
CA THR A 62 15.30 1.67 -31.78
C THR A 62 15.91 0.53 -31.01
N VAL A 63 17.11 0.73 -30.46
CA VAL A 63 17.83 -0.30 -29.70
C VAL A 63 17.93 0.11 -28.24
N LEU A 64 17.46 -0.76 -27.37
CA LEU A 64 17.56 -0.62 -25.93
C LEU A 64 18.40 -1.77 -25.39
N CYS A 65 19.09 -1.57 -24.28
CA CYS A 65 19.59 -2.69 -23.48
C CYS A 65 19.12 -2.56 -22.04
N PHE A 66 18.98 -3.70 -21.37
CA PHE A 66 18.63 -3.76 -19.96
C PHE A 66 19.45 -4.83 -19.25
N HIS A 67 19.64 -4.67 -17.95
CA HIS A 67 20.22 -5.71 -17.10
C HIS A 67 19.11 -6.52 -16.43
N PRO A 68 19.16 -7.86 -16.43
CA PRO A 68 18.04 -8.69 -15.98
C PRO A 68 17.81 -8.68 -14.45
N GLY A 69 18.77 -8.17 -13.68
CA GLY A 69 18.70 -8.11 -12.22
C GLY A 69 19.58 -9.19 -11.56
N PRO A 70 19.31 -9.54 -10.29
CA PRO A 70 18.15 -9.18 -9.48
C PRO A 70 18.17 -7.74 -8.98
N TYR A 71 16.99 -7.13 -8.85
CA TYR A 71 16.80 -5.81 -8.23
C TYR A 71 16.05 -5.94 -6.91
N THR A 72 16.35 -5.05 -5.97
CA THR A 72 15.63 -4.94 -4.69
C THR A 72 15.21 -3.51 -4.49
N VAL A 73 13.92 -3.31 -4.19
CA VAL A 73 13.34 -2.00 -3.94
C VAL A 73 12.40 -2.03 -2.75
N HIS A 74 12.18 -0.86 -2.16
CA HIS A 74 11.23 -0.66 -1.07
C HIS A 74 10.01 0.11 -1.58
N LEU A 75 8.82 -0.44 -1.33
CA LEU A 75 7.55 0.16 -1.72
C LEU A 75 6.76 0.52 -0.45
N ALA A 76 6.14 1.70 -0.44
CA ALA A 76 5.17 2.09 0.58
C ALA A 76 3.74 1.84 0.05
N PRO A 77 3.11 0.68 0.36
CA PRO A 77 1.77 0.34 -0.13
C PRO A 77 0.68 1.30 0.36
N PHE A 78 0.84 1.89 1.55
CA PHE A 78 -0.10 2.85 2.10
C PHE A 78 0.50 4.24 2.10
N ALA A 79 -0.08 5.13 1.31
CA ALA A 79 0.30 6.54 1.33
C ALA A 79 0.11 7.16 2.72
N SER A 80 -0.83 6.66 3.53
CA SER A 80 -1.10 7.15 4.89
C SER A 80 -0.15 6.60 5.96
N ALA A 81 0.54 5.48 5.70
CA ALA A 81 1.44 4.79 6.63
C ALA A 81 2.75 4.40 5.92
N PRO A 82 3.60 5.38 5.55
CA PRO A 82 4.80 5.16 4.75
C PRO A 82 5.89 4.36 5.49
N GLU A 83 5.82 4.27 6.81
CA GLU A 83 6.70 3.47 7.66
C GLU A 83 6.48 1.97 7.50
N TRP A 84 5.30 1.54 7.03
CA TRP A 84 5.03 0.14 6.72
C TRP A 84 5.26 -0.12 5.24
N GLY A 85 6.35 -0.81 4.93
CA GLY A 85 6.79 -1.07 3.57
C GLY A 85 6.75 -2.52 3.14
N LEU A 86 6.99 -2.70 1.85
CA LEU A 86 7.28 -3.98 1.23
C LEU A 86 8.68 -3.93 0.63
N ARG A 87 9.53 -4.88 1.00
CA ARG A 87 10.76 -5.13 0.26
C ARG A 87 10.44 -6.10 -0.86
N LEU A 88 10.56 -5.61 -2.09
CA LEU A 88 10.31 -6.36 -3.30
C LEU A 88 11.64 -6.69 -3.96
N ARG A 89 11.88 -7.98 -4.21
CA ARG A 89 12.96 -8.47 -5.05
C ARG A 89 12.38 -9.02 -6.34
N PHE A 90 12.86 -8.53 -7.47
CA PHE A 90 12.36 -8.94 -8.78
C PHE A 90 13.48 -9.08 -9.80
N VAL A 91 13.18 -9.81 -10.86
CA VAL A 91 14.02 -9.99 -12.05
C VAL A 91 13.23 -9.62 -13.29
N VAL A 92 13.97 -9.23 -14.32
CA VAL A 92 13.45 -9.16 -15.68
C VAL A 92 13.77 -10.48 -16.35
N ASP A 93 12.74 -11.16 -16.85
CA ASP A 93 12.90 -12.47 -17.47
C ASP A 93 13.95 -12.46 -18.58
N ALA A 94 14.77 -13.51 -18.63
CA ALA A 94 15.68 -13.76 -19.73
C ALA A 94 14.91 -13.98 -21.04
N ALA A 95 15.62 -13.85 -22.17
CA ALA A 95 15.05 -14.11 -23.49
C ALA A 95 14.45 -15.53 -23.56
N ASN A 96 13.14 -15.63 -23.80
CA ASN A 96 12.46 -16.91 -23.99
C ASN A 96 12.21 -17.17 -25.48
N PRO A 97 12.86 -18.18 -26.10
CA PRO A 97 12.73 -18.44 -27.53
C PRO A 97 11.33 -18.88 -27.97
N ARG A 98 10.44 -19.21 -27.02
CA ARG A 98 9.05 -19.61 -27.29
C ARG A 98 8.08 -18.43 -27.32
N VAL A 99 8.52 -17.25 -26.90
CA VAL A 99 7.67 -16.06 -26.78
C VAL A 99 8.20 -15.00 -27.73
N THR A 100 7.40 -14.63 -28.73
CA THR A 100 7.79 -13.67 -29.76
C THR A 100 8.03 -12.27 -29.19
N GLN A 101 7.30 -11.89 -28.15
CA GLN A 101 7.42 -10.58 -27.50
C GLN A 101 7.17 -10.71 -26.00
N GLN A 102 8.16 -10.37 -25.17
CA GLN A 102 8.02 -10.43 -23.72
C GLN A 102 7.42 -9.13 -23.20
N ARG A 103 6.65 -9.20 -22.09
CA ARG A 103 5.92 -8.04 -21.55
C ARG A 103 6.82 -6.88 -21.16
N PHE A 104 8.02 -7.16 -20.67
CA PHE A 104 8.99 -6.11 -20.36
C PHE A 104 9.41 -5.32 -21.62
N ASP A 105 9.46 -5.98 -22.78
CA ASP A 105 9.79 -5.29 -24.04
C ASP A 105 8.69 -4.29 -24.43
N LEU A 106 7.42 -4.64 -24.18
CA LEU A 106 6.30 -3.73 -24.40
C LEU A 106 6.36 -2.52 -23.46
N TYR A 107 6.68 -2.75 -22.19
CA TYR A 107 6.86 -1.68 -21.20
C TYR A 107 7.99 -0.73 -21.59
N LEU A 108 9.15 -1.27 -22.01
CA LEU A 108 10.26 -0.46 -22.49
C LEU A 108 9.87 0.38 -23.71
N TYR A 109 9.11 -0.18 -24.64
CA TYR A 109 8.67 0.54 -25.83
C TYR A 109 7.70 1.68 -25.52
N SER A 110 6.80 1.50 -24.55
CA SER A 110 5.78 2.49 -24.23
C SER A 110 6.29 3.59 -23.29
N GLU A 111 7.06 3.24 -22.27
CA GLU A 111 7.41 4.17 -21.18
C GLU A 111 8.84 4.74 -21.30
N MET A 112 9.74 4.11 -22.07
CA MET A 112 11.15 4.50 -22.08
C MET A 112 11.49 5.48 -23.21
N ALA A 113 11.77 6.73 -22.87
CA ALA A 113 12.26 7.73 -23.82
C ALA A 113 13.79 7.63 -24.07
N GLY A 114 14.58 7.20 -23.08
CA GLY A 114 16.04 7.12 -23.21
C GLY A 114 16.78 6.37 -22.11
N ARG A 115 16.38 6.54 -20.84
CA ARG A 115 16.91 5.79 -19.69
C ARG A 115 15.76 5.38 -18.78
N LEU A 116 15.87 4.21 -18.16
CA LEU A 116 14.96 3.74 -17.12
C LEU A 116 15.76 3.53 -15.83
N GLU A 117 15.66 4.48 -14.91
CA GLU A 117 16.25 4.39 -13.59
C GLU A 117 15.42 3.45 -12.69
N LEU A 118 16.10 2.77 -11.77
CA LEU A 118 15.45 1.87 -10.81
C LEU A 118 14.48 2.64 -9.92
N GLU A 119 14.81 3.87 -9.55
CA GLU A 119 13.96 4.71 -8.71
C GLU A 119 12.68 5.15 -9.43
N THR A 120 12.76 5.46 -10.73
CA THR A 120 11.57 5.75 -11.55
C THR A 120 10.68 4.51 -11.67
N LEU A 121 11.27 3.34 -11.91
CA LEU A 121 10.54 2.08 -11.98
C LEU A 121 9.87 1.76 -10.63
N ARG A 122 10.60 1.95 -9.52
CA ARG A 122 10.08 1.79 -8.15
C ARG A 122 8.89 2.71 -7.90
N ALA A 123 9.00 4.00 -8.24
CA ALA A 123 7.92 4.96 -8.06
C ALA A 123 6.67 4.57 -8.87
N ALA A 124 6.86 4.15 -10.13
CA ALA A 124 5.76 3.67 -10.97
C ALA A 124 5.10 2.39 -10.42
N ALA A 125 5.90 1.43 -9.95
CA ALA A 125 5.41 0.20 -9.31
C ALA A 125 4.64 0.50 -8.01
N GLN A 126 5.14 1.43 -7.19
CA GLN A 126 4.47 1.87 -5.96
C GLN A 126 3.13 2.53 -6.28
N ALA A 127 3.09 3.45 -7.25
CA ALA A 127 1.85 4.13 -7.64
C ALA A 127 0.81 3.14 -8.17
N ALA A 128 1.23 2.15 -8.98
CA ALA A 128 0.35 1.09 -9.44
C ALA A 128 -0.20 0.25 -8.28
N LEU A 129 0.66 -0.16 -7.34
CA LEU A 129 0.24 -0.92 -6.16
C LEU A 129 -0.77 -0.13 -5.32
N GLN A 130 -0.49 1.14 -5.03
CA GLN A 130 -1.39 2.02 -4.28
C GLN A 130 -2.75 2.16 -4.98
N THR A 131 -2.75 2.26 -6.31
CA THR A 131 -3.98 2.36 -7.10
C THR A 131 -4.83 1.10 -6.99
N GLU A 132 -4.23 -0.08 -7.16
CA GLU A 132 -4.95 -1.36 -7.06
C GLU A 132 -5.50 -1.61 -5.64
N LEU A 133 -4.73 -1.22 -4.61
CA LEU A 133 -5.17 -1.26 -3.21
C LEU A 133 -6.35 -0.30 -2.97
N ALA A 134 -6.29 0.92 -3.51
CA ALA A 134 -7.36 1.90 -3.38
C ALA A 134 -8.64 1.47 -4.11
N GLN A 135 -8.51 0.75 -5.23
CA GLN A 135 -9.63 0.19 -5.99
C GLN A 135 -10.16 -1.12 -5.41
N GLY A 136 -9.45 -1.71 -4.43
CA GLY A 136 -9.80 -3.00 -3.83
C GLY A 136 -9.58 -4.21 -4.75
N ALA A 137 -8.81 -4.03 -5.83
CA ALA A 137 -8.43 -5.10 -6.75
C ALA A 137 -7.28 -5.94 -6.18
N LEU A 138 -6.42 -5.32 -5.38
CA LEU A 138 -5.56 -5.99 -4.41
C LEU A 138 -6.09 -5.69 -3.02
N ASP A 139 -6.13 -6.72 -2.18
CA ASP A 139 -6.32 -6.54 -0.75
C ASP A 139 -4.99 -6.82 -0.06
N LEU A 140 -4.53 -5.91 0.78
CA LEU A 140 -3.42 -6.19 1.68
C LEU A 140 -4.07 -6.75 2.94
N PRO A 141 -4.14 -8.08 3.09
CA PRO A 141 -4.83 -8.67 4.22
C PRO A 141 -4.13 -8.25 5.51
N PRO A 142 -4.78 -8.39 6.67
CA PRO A 142 -4.13 -8.23 7.96
C PRO A 142 -2.97 -9.22 8.19
N CYS A 143 -2.68 -10.09 7.20
CA CYS A 143 -1.61 -11.08 7.19
C CYS A 143 -1.73 -12.01 8.39
N THR A 144 -2.95 -12.38 8.75
CA THR A 144 -3.25 -13.24 9.89
C THR A 144 -3.05 -14.71 9.55
N THR A 145 -3.07 -15.05 8.25
CA THR A 145 -2.79 -16.38 7.74
C THR A 145 -1.76 -16.37 6.61
N MET A 146 -1.09 -17.50 6.42
CA MET A 146 -0.15 -17.69 5.30
C MET A 146 -0.86 -17.65 3.95
N ASP A 147 -2.11 -18.13 3.88
CA ASP A 147 -2.90 -18.16 2.65
C ASP A 147 -3.31 -16.76 2.19
N GLU A 148 -3.67 -15.88 3.13
CA GLU A 148 -3.89 -14.46 2.88
C GLU A 148 -2.66 -13.80 2.26
N TRP A 149 -1.50 -14.04 2.86
CA TRP A 149 -0.23 -13.51 2.35
C TRP A 149 0.11 -14.05 0.97
N HIS A 150 -0.14 -15.34 0.72
CA HIS A 150 0.04 -15.96 -0.59
C HIS A 150 -0.92 -15.40 -1.64
N ALA A 151 -2.17 -15.12 -1.30
CA ALA A 151 -3.15 -14.51 -2.19
C ALA A 151 -2.73 -13.08 -2.57
N PHE A 152 -2.30 -12.28 -1.60
CA PHE A 152 -1.73 -10.95 -1.88
C PHE A 152 -0.50 -11.04 -2.77
N ARG A 153 0.47 -11.91 -2.45
CA ARG A 153 1.67 -12.11 -3.27
C ARG A 153 1.30 -12.55 -4.69
N ALA A 154 0.32 -13.43 -4.87
CA ALA A 154 -0.13 -13.84 -6.20
C ALA A 154 -0.70 -12.67 -6.99
N GLY A 155 -1.53 -11.82 -6.36
CA GLY A 155 -2.05 -10.60 -6.98
C GLY A 155 -0.95 -9.59 -7.31
N LEU A 156 -0.02 -9.34 -6.40
CA LEU A 156 1.13 -8.46 -6.63
C LEU A 156 2.00 -8.97 -7.79
N ASN A 157 2.28 -10.27 -7.83
CA ASN A 157 3.01 -10.91 -8.92
C ASN A 157 2.29 -10.71 -10.26
N GLN A 158 0.96 -10.88 -10.28
CA GLN A 158 0.15 -10.65 -11.47
C GLN A 158 0.19 -9.19 -11.92
N LEU A 159 0.11 -8.23 -11.00
CA LEU A 159 0.23 -6.80 -11.28
C LEU A 159 1.60 -6.47 -11.90
N MET A 160 2.67 -6.90 -11.23
CA MET A 160 4.05 -6.66 -11.67
C MET A 160 4.31 -7.28 -13.05
N TYR A 161 3.87 -8.51 -13.27
CA TYR A 161 4.03 -9.19 -14.54
C TYR A 161 3.17 -8.57 -15.66
N THR A 162 1.94 -8.15 -15.36
CA THR A 162 1.03 -7.63 -16.39
C THR A 162 1.33 -6.20 -16.80
N ARG A 163 1.66 -5.35 -15.83
CA ARG A 163 1.90 -3.93 -16.09
C ARG A 163 3.34 -3.63 -16.49
N PHE A 164 4.30 -4.34 -15.89
CA PHE A 164 5.72 -4.04 -16.07
C PHE A 164 6.48 -5.20 -16.74
N GLY A 165 5.92 -6.41 -16.79
CA GLY A 165 6.63 -7.59 -17.30
C GLY A 165 7.75 -8.07 -16.37
N LEU A 166 7.62 -7.81 -15.08
CA LEU A 166 8.58 -8.21 -14.05
C LEU A 166 8.14 -9.50 -13.37
N THR A 167 9.12 -10.34 -13.04
CA THR A 167 8.92 -11.55 -12.24
C THR A 167 9.40 -11.27 -10.82
N VAL A 168 8.52 -11.43 -9.85
CA VAL A 168 8.82 -11.20 -8.43
C VAL A 168 9.38 -12.49 -7.82
N ASP A 169 10.63 -12.42 -7.35
CA ASP A 169 11.29 -13.51 -6.65
C ASP A 169 10.81 -13.57 -5.19
N ASP A 170 10.85 -12.41 -4.53
CA ASP A 170 10.52 -12.30 -3.11
C ASP A 170 9.80 -11.00 -2.78
N CYS A 171 8.91 -11.08 -1.82
CA CYS A 171 8.15 -9.97 -1.29
C CYS A 171 7.97 -10.25 0.20
N VAL A 172 8.44 -9.32 1.04
CA VAL A 172 8.33 -9.39 2.49
C VAL A 172 7.93 -8.03 3.07
N PRO A 173 7.08 -8.00 4.12
CA PRO A 173 6.81 -6.77 4.86
C PRO A 173 8.07 -6.32 5.59
N VAL A 174 8.34 -5.03 5.60
CA VAL A 174 9.49 -4.41 6.27
C VAL A 174 9.09 -3.10 6.93
N ASP A 175 9.75 -2.77 8.03
CA ASP A 175 9.69 -1.44 8.63
C ASP A 175 10.63 -0.50 7.86
N LEU A 176 10.09 0.60 7.35
CA LEU A 176 10.80 1.66 6.65
C LEU A 176 10.99 2.91 7.52
N GLY A 177 10.59 2.88 8.80
CA GLY A 177 10.61 4.04 9.70
C GLY A 177 11.96 4.75 9.77
N ASP A 178 13.06 4.01 9.87
CA ASP A 178 14.41 4.59 9.90
C ASP A 178 14.91 5.09 8.52
N GLN A 179 14.24 4.69 7.43
CA GLN A 179 14.61 5.00 6.05
C GLN A 179 13.77 6.14 5.45
N VAL A 180 12.63 6.47 6.05
CA VAL A 180 11.70 7.50 5.58
C VAL A 180 11.79 8.71 6.52
N ASP A 181 12.29 9.82 6.01
CA ASP A 181 12.22 11.10 6.73
C ASP A 181 10.76 11.59 6.78
N TYR A 182 10.09 11.25 7.88
CA TYR A 182 8.69 11.57 8.11
C TYR A 182 8.42 13.08 8.10
N ALA A 183 9.38 13.90 8.53
CA ALA A 183 9.22 15.34 8.54
C ALA A 183 9.18 15.90 7.11
N GLU A 184 10.01 15.39 6.20
CA GLU A 184 9.98 15.76 4.79
C GLU A 184 8.71 15.27 4.08
N VAL A 185 8.24 14.05 4.38
CA VAL A 185 6.99 13.51 3.82
C VAL A 185 5.78 14.35 4.23
N LEU A 186 5.69 14.77 5.50
CA LEU A 186 4.61 15.65 5.97
C LEU A 186 4.68 17.05 5.35
N LYS A 187 5.88 17.62 5.20
CA LYS A 187 6.06 18.91 4.50
C LYS A 187 5.61 18.83 3.04
N ALA A 188 5.96 17.76 2.33
CA ALA A 188 5.54 17.56 0.95
C ALA A 188 4.01 17.43 0.83
N ARG A 189 3.36 16.72 1.76
CA ARG A 189 1.88 16.63 1.80
C ARG A 189 1.24 17.99 2.04
N ALA A 190 1.75 18.75 3.01
CA ALA A 190 1.25 20.10 3.30
C ALA A 190 1.39 21.03 2.08
N ALA A 191 2.46 20.89 1.29
CA ALA A 191 2.66 21.65 0.06
C ALA A 191 1.66 21.28 -1.05
N VAL A 192 1.35 19.99 -1.21
CA VAL A 192 0.34 19.53 -2.18
C VAL A 192 -1.07 19.97 -1.76
N GLU A 193 -1.40 19.87 -0.47
CA GLU A 193 -2.69 20.32 0.06
C GLU A 193 -2.87 21.83 -0.06
N ALA A 194 -1.81 22.60 0.23
CA ALA A 194 -1.80 24.06 0.03
C ALA A 194 -1.93 24.46 -1.46
N ALA A 195 -1.44 23.63 -2.39
CA ALA A 195 -1.59 23.88 -3.83
C ALA A 195 -3.00 23.54 -4.36
N VAL A 196 -3.75 22.70 -3.67
CA VAL A 196 -5.12 22.30 -4.02
C VAL A 196 -6.18 23.19 -3.35
N ALA A 197 -5.81 23.95 -2.32
CA ALA A 197 -6.72 24.88 -1.64
C ALA A 197 -7.19 26.02 -2.59
N PRO A 198 -8.52 26.21 -2.77
CA PRO A 198 -9.03 27.32 -3.56
C PRO A 198 -8.76 28.66 -2.85
N PRO A 199 -8.59 29.77 -3.58
CA PRO A 199 -8.37 31.08 -2.98
C PRO A 199 -9.55 31.47 -2.08
N PRO A 200 -9.30 32.19 -0.97
CA PRO A 200 -10.36 32.59 -0.05
C PRO A 200 -11.32 33.54 -0.78
N VAL A 201 -12.58 33.12 -0.88
CA VAL A 201 -13.67 33.96 -1.38
C VAL A 201 -14.00 34.97 -0.28
N GLU A 202 -13.58 36.21 -0.46
CA GLU A 202 -13.96 37.33 0.40
C GLU A 202 -15.47 37.56 0.29
N ASN A 203 -16.21 37.10 1.29
CA ASN A 203 -17.62 37.42 1.45
C ASN A 203 -17.78 38.88 1.92
N SER A 204 -18.05 39.78 0.97
CA SER A 204 -18.74 41.05 1.23
C SER A 204 -20.20 40.91 0.82
N GLY A 205 -21.09 40.98 1.79
CA GLY A 205 -22.53 40.84 1.58
C GLY A 205 -23.18 42.08 0.96
N ALA A 206 -24.22 41.87 0.16
CA ALA A 206 -25.44 42.65 0.16
C ALA A 206 -26.54 41.93 -0.62
N SER A 207 -27.72 41.92 -0.01
CA SER A 207 -28.99 41.37 -0.45
C SER A 207 -29.60 42.16 -1.60
N SER A 208 -30.21 41.48 -2.58
CA SER A 208 -31.49 41.92 -3.17
C SER A 208 -32.15 40.88 -4.09
N ALA A 209 -33.43 40.62 -3.77
CA ALA A 209 -34.58 40.44 -4.66
C ALA A 209 -34.85 39.11 -5.41
N GLN A 210 -36.07 38.62 -5.12
CA GLN A 210 -36.94 37.68 -5.85
C GLN A 210 -37.08 38.07 -7.35
N THR A 211 -37.57 37.25 -8.31
CA THR A 211 -38.69 36.27 -8.32
C THR A 211 -38.57 35.38 -9.60
N PRO A 212 -39.43 34.35 -9.81
CA PRO A 212 -39.17 33.15 -10.61
C PRO A 212 -39.60 33.26 -12.08
N ARG A 213 -39.16 32.33 -12.93
CA ARG A 213 -40.04 31.70 -13.95
C ARG A 213 -39.41 30.60 -14.84
N THR A 214 -40.22 29.56 -15.01
CA THR A 214 -40.48 28.72 -16.20
C THR A 214 -39.57 27.52 -16.51
N ALA A 215 -40.29 26.50 -16.99
CA ALA A 215 -39.93 25.11 -17.14
C ALA A 215 -39.53 24.72 -18.57
N ALA A 216 -39.00 23.49 -18.62
CA ALA A 216 -39.13 22.50 -19.68
C ALA A 216 -38.06 22.53 -20.80
N PRO A 217 -37.94 21.44 -21.59
CA PRO A 217 -36.89 20.42 -21.45
C PRO A 217 -36.06 20.35 -22.76
N VAL A 218 -35.14 19.38 -22.91
CA VAL A 218 -34.93 18.55 -24.13
C VAL A 218 -33.60 17.77 -24.08
N ALA A 219 -33.74 16.47 -24.37
CA ALA A 219 -32.86 15.51 -25.04
C ALA A 219 -31.50 15.04 -24.47
N GLN A 220 -31.52 13.74 -24.12
CA GLN A 220 -30.72 12.64 -24.71
C GLN A 220 -29.18 12.73 -24.70
N ALA A 221 -28.57 11.78 -23.99
CA ALA A 221 -27.51 10.96 -24.55
C ALA A 221 -27.50 9.57 -23.89
N SER A 222 -27.97 8.58 -24.65
CA SER A 222 -27.83 7.16 -24.39
C SER A 222 -26.42 6.72 -24.79
N GLN A 223 -25.59 6.24 -23.85
CA GLN A 223 -24.50 5.30 -24.13
C GLN A 223 -24.30 4.38 -22.91
N GLN A 224 -25.11 3.32 -22.87
CA GLN A 224 -24.79 2.07 -22.19
C GLN A 224 -24.47 1.02 -23.26
N ASP A 225 -23.60 0.07 -22.86
CA ASP A 225 -23.32 -1.24 -23.44
C ASP A 225 -22.05 -1.41 -24.29
N VAL A 226 -20.96 -1.75 -23.58
CA VAL A 226 -20.12 -2.95 -23.86
C VAL A 226 -19.19 -3.36 -22.70
N ALA A 227 -19.15 -2.63 -21.57
CA ALA A 227 -18.25 -2.95 -20.44
C ALA A 227 -18.82 -3.92 -19.37
N SER A 228 -20.05 -4.41 -19.52
CA SER A 228 -20.79 -5.08 -18.43
C SER A 228 -20.63 -6.60 -18.34
N THR A 229 -19.83 -7.26 -19.19
CA THR A 229 -19.73 -8.73 -19.20
C THR A 229 -18.46 -9.31 -18.55
N LEU A 230 -17.45 -8.49 -18.22
CA LEU A 230 -16.24 -8.96 -17.53
C LEU A 230 -16.26 -8.74 -16.00
N SER A 231 -17.04 -7.78 -15.50
CA SER A 231 -17.21 -7.58 -14.04
C SER A 231 -18.05 -8.68 -13.38
N ALA A 232 -18.89 -9.39 -14.14
CA ALA A 232 -19.82 -10.38 -13.59
C ALA A 232 -19.19 -11.72 -13.16
N HIS A 233 -17.90 -11.96 -13.47
CA HIS A 233 -17.17 -13.16 -13.04
C HIS A 233 -16.25 -12.94 -11.84
N VAL A 234 -15.79 -11.71 -11.60
CA VAL A 234 -15.01 -11.38 -10.39
C VAL A 234 -15.95 -11.07 -9.21
N GLN A 235 -17.11 -10.47 -9.46
CA GLN A 235 -18.12 -10.22 -8.41
C GLN A 235 -18.77 -11.50 -7.84
N ARG A 236 -18.63 -12.65 -8.50
CA ARG A 236 -19.32 -13.90 -8.10
C ARG A 236 -18.57 -14.73 -7.05
N ASN A 237 -17.30 -14.43 -6.77
CA ASN A 237 -16.49 -15.15 -5.78
C ASN A 237 -16.26 -14.38 -4.47
N ALA A 238 -16.71 -13.12 -4.38
CA ALA A 238 -16.86 -12.46 -3.09
C ALA A 238 -18.18 -12.96 -2.49
N THR A 239 -18.13 -14.05 -1.71
CA THR A 239 -19.21 -14.44 -0.79
C THR A 239 -19.70 -13.17 -0.09
N ALA A 240 -20.97 -12.81 -0.28
CA ALA A 240 -21.56 -11.59 0.22
C ALA A 240 -21.45 -11.55 1.77
N ALA A 241 -20.37 -10.98 2.28
CA ALA A 241 -20.23 -10.71 3.70
C ALA A 241 -21.36 -9.78 4.13
N THR A 242 -22.09 -10.16 5.17
CA THR A 242 -23.12 -9.33 5.78
C THR A 242 -22.53 -7.98 6.19
N PRO A 243 -23.31 -6.88 6.16
CA PRO A 243 -22.81 -5.54 6.50
C PRO A 243 -22.15 -5.47 7.89
N THR A 244 -22.62 -6.30 8.84
CA THR A 244 -22.03 -6.46 10.18
C THR A 244 -20.63 -7.08 10.14
N ALA A 245 -20.41 -8.10 9.33
CA ALA A 245 -19.08 -8.72 9.15
C ALA A 245 -18.09 -7.74 8.52
N ARG A 246 -18.55 -6.91 7.58
CA ARG A 246 -17.73 -5.85 7.01
C ARG A 246 -17.35 -4.79 8.05
N GLN A 247 -18.30 -4.36 8.88
CA GLN A 247 -18.04 -3.38 9.94
C GLN A 247 -17.05 -3.89 10.98
N ASP A 248 -17.21 -5.15 11.43
CA ASP A 248 -16.27 -5.79 12.36
C ASP A 248 -14.86 -5.89 11.78
N ALA A 249 -14.74 -6.29 10.51
CA ALA A 249 -13.45 -6.39 9.82
C ALA A 249 -12.75 -5.02 9.74
N PHE A 250 -13.49 -3.94 9.42
CA PHE A 250 -12.94 -2.59 9.45
C PHE A 250 -12.49 -2.18 10.86
N ALA A 251 -13.28 -2.49 11.88
CA ALA A 251 -12.95 -2.18 13.27
C ALA A 251 -11.69 -2.93 13.76
N LEU A 252 -11.55 -4.22 13.44
CA LEU A 252 -10.34 -4.98 13.74
C LEU A 252 -9.12 -4.49 12.98
N ARG A 253 -9.28 -4.16 11.69
CA ARG A 253 -8.20 -3.57 10.89
C ARG A 253 -7.71 -2.27 11.52
N ARG A 254 -8.63 -1.45 12.03
CA ARG A 254 -8.29 -0.20 12.71
C ARG A 254 -7.46 -0.48 13.98
N LEU A 255 -7.92 -1.39 14.84
CA LEU A 255 -7.18 -1.82 16.03
C LEU A 255 -5.79 -2.38 15.69
N PHE A 256 -5.68 -3.17 14.62
CA PHE A 256 -4.44 -3.76 14.14
C PHE A 256 -3.41 -2.70 13.74
N ILE A 257 -3.85 -1.67 12.99
CA ILE A 257 -2.97 -0.62 12.49
C ILE A 257 -2.62 0.38 13.59
N GLU A 258 -3.59 0.81 14.39
CA GLU A 258 -3.43 1.96 15.26
C GLU A 258 -2.82 1.62 16.62
N LEU A 259 -3.04 0.42 17.18
CA LEU A 259 -2.46 0.06 18.50
C LEU A 259 -0.92 0.07 18.50
N PRO A 260 -0.23 -0.52 17.49
CA PRO A 260 1.23 -0.43 17.42
C PRO A 260 1.75 1.01 17.28
N SER A 261 1.06 1.83 16.47
CA SER A 261 1.40 3.25 16.27
C SER A 261 1.23 4.03 17.58
N LEU A 262 0.10 3.90 18.26
CA LEU A 262 -0.16 4.49 19.57
C LEU A 262 0.91 4.09 20.60
N ALA A 263 1.26 2.79 20.66
CA ALA A 263 2.29 2.30 21.58
C ALA A 263 3.69 2.87 21.25
N SER A 264 3.97 3.15 19.97
CA SER A 264 5.22 3.80 19.56
C SER A 264 5.28 5.26 20.00
N GLU A 265 4.21 6.00 19.79
CA GLU A 265 4.09 7.40 20.23
C GLU A 265 4.16 7.54 21.76
N LEU A 266 3.57 6.59 22.50
CA LEU A 266 3.70 6.57 23.95
C LEU A 266 5.15 6.34 24.41
N ARG A 267 5.93 5.51 23.71
CA ARG A 267 7.33 5.23 24.05
C ARG A 267 8.26 6.44 23.93
N VAL A 268 7.94 7.38 23.03
CA VAL A 268 8.78 8.57 22.79
C VAL A 268 8.41 9.75 23.69
N LEU A 269 7.38 9.61 24.54
CA LEU A 269 7.03 10.64 25.50
C LEU A 269 8.19 10.89 26.47
N VAL A 270 8.37 12.16 26.86
CA VAL A 270 9.30 12.53 27.92
C VAL A 270 8.63 12.28 29.25
N LEU A 271 9.09 11.27 30.00
CA LEU A 271 8.52 10.93 31.29
C LEU A 271 8.98 11.90 32.40
N PRO A 272 8.10 12.27 33.34
CA PRO A 272 8.49 12.88 34.61
C PRO A 272 9.43 12.01 35.42
N ASP A 273 10.26 12.67 36.22
CA ASP A 273 11.03 11.98 37.25
C ASP A 273 10.12 11.20 38.19
N GLY A 274 10.53 9.99 38.54
CA GLY A 274 9.82 9.14 39.49
C GLY A 274 9.69 7.69 39.03
N LEU A 275 10.19 6.77 39.86
CA LEU A 275 10.16 5.33 39.59
C LEU A 275 8.73 4.80 39.36
N GLN A 276 7.75 5.33 40.10
CA GLN A 276 6.35 4.89 40.00
C GLN A 276 5.73 5.24 38.64
N ASN A 277 5.96 6.46 38.13
CA ASN A 277 5.48 6.89 36.81
C ASN A 277 6.08 6.03 35.70
N PHE A 278 7.39 5.74 35.80
CA PHE A 278 8.08 4.86 34.87
C PHE A 278 7.49 3.44 34.87
N GLN A 279 7.27 2.84 36.04
CA GLN A 279 6.70 1.50 36.16
C GLN A 279 5.26 1.41 35.61
N GLN A 280 4.42 2.41 35.91
CA GLN A 280 3.05 2.48 35.40
C GLN A 280 3.03 2.66 33.88
N HIS A 281 3.90 3.52 33.34
CA HIS A 281 4.03 3.70 31.90
C HIS A 281 4.54 2.42 31.20
N GLN A 282 5.50 1.72 31.78
CA GLN A 282 5.97 0.43 31.28
C GLN A 282 4.83 -0.62 31.27
N ALA A 283 4.06 -0.70 32.35
CA ALA A 283 2.91 -1.61 32.44
C ALA A 283 1.86 -1.29 31.37
N LEU A 284 1.58 -0.01 31.13
CA LEU A 284 0.71 0.47 30.05
C LEU A 284 1.19 -0.03 28.68
N LEU A 285 2.47 0.18 28.34
CA LEU A 285 3.05 -0.26 27.07
C LEU A 285 2.99 -1.79 26.89
N LEU A 286 3.25 -2.55 27.95
CA LEU A 286 3.15 -4.01 27.92
C LEU A 286 1.73 -4.47 27.64
N ARG A 287 0.73 -3.85 28.28
CA ARG A 287 -0.69 -4.17 28.07
C ARG A 287 -1.16 -3.84 26.65
N LEU A 288 -0.76 -2.69 26.12
CA LEU A 288 -1.04 -2.33 24.72
C LEU A 288 -0.36 -3.30 23.73
N GLY A 289 0.87 -3.73 24.02
CA GLY A 289 1.55 -4.77 23.23
C GLY A 289 0.80 -6.11 23.23
N MET A 290 0.29 -6.54 24.39
CA MET A 290 -0.54 -7.75 24.51
C MET A 290 -1.89 -7.59 23.80
N ALA A 291 -2.51 -6.41 23.87
CA ALA A 291 -3.73 -6.11 23.14
C ALA A 291 -3.53 -6.20 21.62
N ALA A 292 -2.43 -5.63 21.10
CA ALA A 292 -2.06 -5.74 19.69
C ALA A 292 -1.87 -7.20 19.25
N LEU A 293 -1.18 -8.02 20.06
CA LEU A 293 -1.03 -9.46 19.80
C LEU A 293 -2.38 -10.21 19.78
N ASN A 294 -3.30 -9.83 20.68
CA ASN A 294 -4.64 -10.41 20.71
C ASN A 294 -5.46 -10.05 19.47
N VAL A 295 -5.31 -8.83 18.94
CA VAL A 295 -5.96 -8.43 17.68
C VAL A 295 -5.43 -9.25 16.50
N ASN A 296 -4.12 -9.53 16.44
CA ASN A 296 -3.51 -10.34 15.37
C ASN A 296 -4.01 -11.79 15.32
N THR A 297 -4.49 -12.30 16.45
CA THR A 297 -4.93 -13.69 16.63
C THR A 297 -6.45 -13.79 16.73
N MET A 298 -7.15 -12.76 16.29
CA MET A 298 -8.58 -12.63 16.53
C MET A 298 -9.39 -13.49 15.51
N PRO A 299 -10.34 -14.34 15.96
CA PRO A 299 -11.06 -15.22 15.05
C PRO A 299 -11.99 -14.47 14.10
N ALA A 300 -12.11 -14.98 12.87
CA ALA A 300 -13.02 -14.46 11.86
C ALA A 300 -14.47 -14.42 12.37
N LEU A 301 -15.22 -13.38 11.97
CA LEU A 301 -16.61 -13.21 12.40
C LEU A 301 -17.56 -14.19 11.68
N ALA A 302 -17.27 -14.54 10.43
CA ALA A 302 -18.19 -15.32 9.60
C ALA A 302 -18.29 -16.80 9.99
N TRP A 303 -17.27 -17.36 10.65
CA TRP A 303 -17.11 -18.81 10.82
C TRP A 303 -16.90 -19.20 12.27
N ALA A 304 -17.67 -20.18 12.74
CA ALA A 304 -17.47 -20.84 14.03
C ALA A 304 -16.41 -21.96 13.93
N ALA A 305 -16.38 -22.63 12.78
CA ALA A 305 -15.42 -23.66 12.37
C ALA A 305 -15.34 -23.64 10.82
N PRO A 306 -14.39 -24.35 10.18
CA PRO A 306 -14.38 -24.48 8.72
C PRO A 306 -15.75 -24.94 8.21
N ASP A 307 -16.30 -24.21 7.23
CA ASP A 307 -17.62 -24.42 6.62
C ASP A 307 -18.84 -24.33 7.57
N GLN A 308 -18.63 -23.98 8.84
CA GLN A 308 -19.70 -23.78 9.82
C GLN A 308 -19.90 -22.28 10.11
N PRO A 309 -20.94 -21.64 9.58
CA PRO A 309 -21.15 -20.22 9.79
C PRO A 309 -21.49 -19.92 11.25
N LEU A 310 -21.00 -18.79 11.74
CA LEU A 310 -21.33 -18.30 13.08
C LEU A 310 -22.78 -17.80 13.11
N ALA A 311 -23.54 -18.10 14.16
CA ALA A 311 -24.92 -17.64 14.30
C ALA A 311 -25.02 -16.10 14.28
N PRO A 312 -26.05 -15.49 13.66
CA PRO A 312 -26.15 -14.03 13.53
C PRO A 312 -26.10 -13.27 14.87
N GLU A 313 -26.71 -13.81 15.92
CA GLU A 313 -26.69 -13.23 17.28
C GLU A 313 -25.27 -13.17 17.84
N GLU A 314 -24.49 -14.21 17.58
CA GLU A 314 -23.11 -14.32 18.01
C GLU A 314 -22.17 -13.41 17.19
N GLN A 315 -22.45 -13.26 15.89
CA GLN A 315 -21.80 -12.24 15.06
C GLN A 315 -22.07 -10.83 15.62
N ALA A 316 -23.34 -10.49 15.89
CA ALA A 316 -23.72 -9.19 16.43
C ALA A 316 -23.06 -8.92 17.78
N ARG A 317 -23.05 -9.91 18.69
CA ARG A 317 -22.37 -9.82 19.98
C ARG A 317 -20.89 -9.51 19.80
N ARG A 318 -20.17 -10.29 18.98
CA ARG A 318 -18.74 -10.09 18.74
C ARG A 318 -18.47 -8.72 18.12
N THR A 319 -19.28 -8.28 17.17
CA THR A 319 -19.17 -6.94 16.59
C THR A 319 -19.30 -5.84 17.65
N VAL A 320 -20.28 -5.93 18.55
CA VAL A 320 -20.43 -4.97 19.65
C VAL A 320 -19.17 -4.93 20.53
N GLN A 321 -18.58 -6.10 20.83
CA GLN A 321 -17.35 -6.17 21.60
C GLN A 321 -16.14 -5.57 20.87
N THR A 322 -16.04 -5.76 19.55
CA THR A 322 -15.02 -5.08 18.73
C THR A 322 -15.19 -3.57 18.75
N LEU A 323 -16.43 -3.08 18.66
CA LEU A 323 -16.71 -1.64 18.71
C LEU A 323 -16.37 -1.02 20.07
N LEU A 324 -16.57 -1.75 21.18
CA LEU A 324 -16.10 -1.32 22.50
C LEU A 324 -14.58 -1.20 22.56
N ALA A 325 -13.85 -2.14 21.95
CA ALA A 325 -12.39 -2.04 21.84
C ALA A 325 -11.95 -0.85 20.99
N VAL A 326 -12.64 -0.54 19.89
CA VAL A 326 -12.37 0.65 19.06
C VAL A 326 -12.65 1.94 19.83
N GLN A 327 -13.72 2.00 20.62
CA GLN A 327 -13.99 3.16 21.47
C GLN A 327 -12.88 3.38 22.49
N ALA A 328 -12.36 2.30 23.10
CA ALA A 328 -11.21 2.40 23.99
C ALA A 328 -9.94 2.88 23.27
N LEU A 329 -9.73 2.47 22.01
CA LEU A 329 -8.64 2.98 21.17
C LEU A 329 -8.78 4.49 20.90
N ASP A 330 -9.99 4.97 20.60
CA ASP A 330 -10.27 6.41 20.42
C ASP A 330 -9.96 7.20 21.69
N GLU A 331 -10.37 6.68 22.85
CA GLU A 331 -10.03 7.27 24.15
C GLU A 331 -8.51 7.26 24.40
N ALA A 332 -7.80 6.22 23.96
CA ALA A 332 -6.36 6.12 24.13
C ALA A 332 -5.59 7.13 23.27
N TRP A 333 -6.03 7.39 22.04
CA TRP A 333 -5.49 8.49 21.21
C TRP A 333 -5.73 9.86 21.84
N ALA A 334 -6.94 10.10 22.37
CA ALA A 334 -7.23 11.33 23.10
C ALA A 334 -6.36 11.47 24.36
N LEU A 335 -6.08 10.36 25.05
CA LEU A 335 -5.19 10.33 26.21
C LEU A 335 -3.74 10.66 25.83
N LEU A 336 -3.22 10.12 24.72
CA LEU A 336 -1.88 10.47 24.22
C LEU A 336 -1.75 11.98 23.97
N ALA A 337 -2.74 12.59 23.32
CA ALA A 337 -2.76 14.03 23.08
C ALA A 337 -2.76 14.85 24.39
N ARG A 338 -3.37 14.30 25.46
CA ARG A 338 -3.30 14.90 26.81
C ARG A 338 -1.91 14.74 27.42
N PHE A 339 -1.28 13.57 27.32
CA PHE A 339 0.09 13.35 27.80
C PHE A 339 1.10 14.31 27.15
N GLN A 340 1.00 14.53 25.83
CA GLN A 340 1.88 15.45 25.09
C GLN A 340 1.79 16.91 25.56
N ARG A 341 0.71 17.28 26.26
CA ARG A 341 0.46 18.65 26.76
C ARG A 341 0.49 18.73 28.29
N ALA A 342 0.74 17.62 28.98
CA ALA A 342 0.59 17.53 30.41
C ALA A 342 1.82 18.03 31.17
N ASP A 343 1.58 18.79 32.23
CA ASP A 343 2.62 19.10 33.21
C ASP A 343 2.89 17.89 34.11
N HIS A 344 4.07 17.82 34.73
CA HIS A 344 4.48 16.69 35.59
C HIS A 344 3.46 16.33 36.69
N ALA A 345 2.75 17.31 37.24
CA ALA A 345 1.75 17.09 38.29
C ALA A 345 0.49 16.34 37.80
N GLN A 346 0.21 16.35 36.50
CA GLN A 346 -1.00 15.77 35.91
C GLN A 346 -0.82 14.29 35.51
N TRP A 347 0.43 13.83 35.41
CA TRP A 347 0.77 12.48 34.94
C TRP A 347 0.15 11.34 35.75
N PRO A 348 0.11 11.36 37.10
CA PRO A 348 -0.49 10.28 37.87
C PRO A 348 -1.97 10.04 37.53
N ALA A 349 -2.75 11.12 37.38
CA ALA A 349 -4.16 11.03 37.01
C ALA A 349 -4.35 10.53 35.57
N LEU A 350 -3.46 10.92 34.65
CA LEU A 350 -3.47 10.41 33.27
C LEU A 350 -3.12 8.93 33.18
N LEU A 351 -2.22 8.44 34.04
CA LEU A 351 -1.87 7.02 34.13
C LEU A 351 -3.02 6.18 34.73
N GLU A 352 -3.80 6.75 35.65
CA GLU A 352 -5.04 6.13 36.15
C GLU A 352 -6.12 6.06 35.05
N ASP A 353 -6.30 7.14 34.28
CA ASP A 353 -7.15 7.13 33.09
C ASP A 353 -6.69 6.05 32.08
N ALA A 354 -5.37 5.91 31.89
CA ALA A 354 -4.78 4.90 30.99
C ALA A 354 -5.13 3.48 31.43
N ASP A 355 -5.13 3.20 32.74
CA ASP A 355 -5.47 1.91 33.30
C ASP A 355 -6.92 1.52 32.98
N ARG A 356 -7.86 2.46 33.20
CA ARG A 356 -9.28 2.30 32.84
C ARG A 356 -9.46 2.04 31.35
N ILE A 357 -8.79 2.81 30.49
CA ILE A 357 -8.89 2.68 29.03
C ILE A 357 -8.36 1.31 28.59
N CYS A 358 -7.22 0.88 29.11
CA CYS A 358 -6.67 -0.44 28.81
C CYS A 358 -7.58 -1.57 29.31
N ALA A 359 -8.20 -1.42 30.49
CA ALA A 359 -9.16 -2.40 30.99
C ALA A 359 -10.37 -2.54 30.05
N ASN A 360 -10.89 -1.42 29.52
CA ASN A 360 -11.98 -1.44 28.54
C ASN A 360 -11.57 -2.11 27.23
N LEU A 361 -10.38 -1.78 26.72
CA LEU A 361 -9.81 -2.41 25.53
C LEU A 361 -9.68 -3.93 25.69
N GLU A 362 -9.04 -4.36 26.78
CA GLU A 362 -8.84 -5.78 27.11
C GLU A 362 -10.18 -6.51 27.28
N THR A 363 -11.15 -5.87 27.93
CA THR A 363 -12.49 -6.41 28.14
C THR A 363 -13.21 -6.65 26.81
N GLY A 364 -13.20 -5.66 25.91
CA GLY A 364 -13.78 -5.82 24.57
C GLY A 364 -13.12 -6.95 23.78
N LEU A 365 -11.79 -7.02 23.77
CA LEU A 365 -11.05 -8.08 23.08
C LEU A 365 -11.32 -9.47 23.68
N ALA A 366 -11.33 -9.58 25.02
CA ALA A 366 -11.57 -10.83 25.73
C ALA A 366 -13.01 -11.33 25.49
N PHE A 367 -14.01 -10.48 25.63
CA PHE A 367 -15.40 -10.88 25.40
C PHE A 367 -15.69 -11.18 23.93
N ARG A 368 -15.04 -10.50 22.98
CA ARG A 368 -15.12 -10.88 21.56
C ARG A 368 -14.65 -12.32 21.34
N ARG A 369 -13.56 -12.73 22.01
CA ARG A 369 -12.98 -14.08 21.89
C ARG A 369 -13.75 -15.15 22.67
N ALA A 370 -14.44 -14.75 23.74
CA ALA A 370 -15.12 -15.69 24.62
C ALA A 370 -16.15 -16.55 23.85
N PRO A 371 -16.17 -17.89 24.07
CA PRO A 371 -17.21 -18.75 23.51
C PRO A 371 -18.57 -18.38 24.11
N HIS A 372 -19.61 -18.34 23.29
CA HIS A 372 -20.97 -18.12 23.76
C HIS A 372 -21.57 -19.42 24.27
N ALA A 373 -21.82 -19.49 25.58
CA ALA A 373 -22.67 -20.53 26.15
C ALA A 373 -24.12 -20.06 26.00
N PRO A 374 -24.99 -20.80 25.27
CA PRO A 374 -26.40 -20.47 25.22
C PRO A 374 -26.95 -20.48 26.65
N ARG A 375 -27.63 -19.40 27.02
CA ARG A 375 -28.29 -19.30 28.33
C ARG A 375 -29.41 -20.34 28.34
N ALA A 376 -29.16 -21.49 28.98
CA ALA A 376 -30.21 -22.43 29.31
C ALA A 376 -31.08 -21.74 30.36
N GLU A 377 -32.20 -21.15 29.94
CA GLU A 377 -33.23 -20.80 30.91
C GLU A 377 -33.66 -22.10 31.59
N PRO A 378 -33.66 -22.17 32.93
CA PRO A 378 -34.19 -23.34 33.61
C PRO A 378 -35.65 -23.47 33.20
N SER A 379 -35.98 -24.58 32.55
CA SER A 379 -37.37 -24.97 32.30
C SER A 379 -38.08 -25.02 33.65
N LEU A 380 -39.00 -24.09 33.88
CA LEU A 380 -39.87 -24.03 35.06
C LEU A 380 -40.85 -25.21 35.07
#